data_AF-A0A1Y5N5L2-F1
#
_entry.id   AF-A0A1Y5N5L2-F1
#
_cell.length_a   1.000
_cell.length_b   1.000
_cell.length_c   1.000
_cell.angle_alpha   90.00
_cell.angle_beta   90.00
_cell.angle_gamma   90.00
#
_symmetry.space_group_name_H-M   'P 1'
#
loop_
_entity.id
_entity.type
_entity.pdbx_description
1 polymer ?
#
loop_
_entity_poly.entity_id
_entity_poly.type
_entity_poly.pdbx_seq_one_letter_code
_entity_poly.pdbx_strand_id
1 'polypeptide(L)'
;MAKISDKTKEAIIAEYQLGASKKSLAFKYDVSIGAVFKICNGISQADAELVKQQVAINTALANENETKVKAFHEIVDEKTKHLIYFQNAALRNQKKADEMLEMSDRIADVEAHSRITARNKETVLGREADTVINNANVQSEQKIIIERKELKGDE
;
A
#
# COMPACT_ATOMS: atom_id res chain seq x y z
N MET A 1 -38.15 26.38 6.96
CA MET A 1 -36.83 26.07 6.38
C MET A 1 -37.04 25.12 5.22
N ALA A 2 -36.59 25.47 4.02
CA ALA A 2 -36.64 24.57 2.87
C ALA A 2 -35.85 23.29 3.20
N LYS A 3 -36.42 22.13 2.87
CA LYS A 3 -35.79 20.84 3.11
C LYS A 3 -34.56 20.72 2.22
N ILE A 4 -33.37 20.58 2.82
CA ILE A 4 -32.13 20.35 2.08
C ILE A 4 -32.31 19.09 1.23
N SER A 5 -32.02 19.20 -0.07
CA SER A 5 -32.10 18.06 -1.00
C SER A 5 -31.10 16.96 -0.60
N ASP A 6 -31.41 15.70 -0.88
CA ASP A 6 -30.52 14.60 -0.52
C ASP A 6 -29.19 14.69 -1.29
N LYS A 7 -29.22 15.14 -2.55
CA LYS A 7 -28.01 15.45 -3.35
C LYS A 7 -27.11 16.49 -2.70
N THR A 8 -27.68 17.54 -2.09
CA THR A 8 -26.91 18.56 -1.38
C THR A 8 -26.29 17.99 -0.10
N LYS A 9 -26.99 17.10 0.62
CA LYS A 9 -26.43 16.44 1.80
C LYS A 9 -25.26 15.53 1.43
N GLU A 10 -25.42 14.72 0.38
CA GLU A 10 -24.37 13.84 -0.13
C GLU A 10 -23.12 14.64 -0.50
N ALA A 11 -23.29 15.77 -1.19
CA ALA A 11 -22.18 16.64 -1.57
C ALA A 11 -21.48 17.28 -0.35
N ILE A 12 -22.23 17.75 0.65
CA ILE A 12 -21.69 18.26 1.92
C ILE A 12 -20.86 17.19 2.64
N ILE A 13 -21.37 15.95 2.71
CA ILE A 13 -20.69 14.84 3.37
C ILE A 13 -19.39 14.52 2.63
N ALA A 14 -19.43 14.38 1.32
CA ALA A 14 -18.26 14.06 0.50
C ALA A 14 -17.15 15.12 0.66
N GLU A 15 -17.49 16.41 0.52
CA GLU A 15 -16.48 17.47 0.67
C GLU A 15 -15.97 17.60 2.11
N TYR A 16 -16.81 17.33 3.10
CA TYR A 16 -16.36 17.25 4.48
C TYR A 16 -15.38 16.09 4.69
N GLN A 17 -15.64 14.89 4.17
CA GLN A 17 -14.70 13.75 4.23
C GLN A 17 -13.34 14.08 3.62
N LEU A 18 -13.33 14.90 2.57
CA LEU A 18 -12.14 15.40 1.88
C LEU A 18 -11.43 16.57 2.60
N GLY A 19 -11.89 16.99 3.79
CA GLY A 19 -11.21 17.98 4.62
C GLY A 19 -11.80 19.40 4.60
N ALA A 20 -12.92 19.64 3.91
CA ALA A 20 -13.56 20.94 3.92
C ALA A 20 -14.09 21.33 5.32
N SER A 21 -14.03 22.61 5.66
CA SER A 21 -14.55 23.10 6.94
C SER A 21 -16.09 23.20 6.91
N LYS A 22 -16.74 22.97 8.05
CA LYS A 22 -18.21 23.13 8.17
C LYS A 22 -18.68 24.54 7.81
N LYS A 23 -17.84 25.56 8.06
CA LYS A 23 -18.12 26.96 7.72
C LYS A 23 -18.06 27.21 6.21
N SER A 24 -17.04 26.68 5.53
CA SER A 24 -16.93 26.81 4.06
C SER A 24 -18.05 26.07 3.35
N LEU A 25 -18.47 24.91 3.88
CA LEU A 25 -19.60 24.15 3.33
C LEU A 25 -20.93 24.90 3.51
N ALA A 26 -21.16 25.49 4.69
CA ALA A 26 -22.36 26.31 4.94
C ALA A 26 -22.49 27.46 3.92
N PHE A 27 -21.37 28.15 3.66
CA PHE A 27 -21.32 29.21 2.65
C PHE A 27 -21.51 28.68 1.23
N LYS A 28 -20.81 27.61 0.85
CA LYS A 28 -20.83 27.05 -0.51
C LYS A 28 -22.21 26.54 -0.93
N TYR A 29 -22.94 25.92 -0.02
CA TYR A 29 -24.23 25.31 -0.32
C TYR A 29 -25.43 26.18 0.09
N ASP A 30 -25.19 27.40 0.56
CA ASP A 30 -26.22 28.32 1.07
C ASP A 30 -27.15 27.66 2.10
N VAL A 31 -26.55 26.98 3.09
CA VAL A 31 -27.25 26.29 4.17
C VAL A 31 -26.79 26.81 5.52
N SER A 32 -27.69 26.79 6.51
CA SER A 32 -27.33 27.18 7.88
C SER A 32 -26.19 26.31 8.41
N ILE A 33 -25.25 26.93 9.15
CA ILE A 33 -24.13 26.21 9.75
C ILE A 33 -24.61 25.09 10.69
N GLY A 34 -25.71 25.30 11.43
CA GLY A 34 -26.31 24.28 12.28
C GLY A 34 -26.82 23.06 11.52
N ALA A 35 -27.28 23.22 10.28
CA ALA A 35 -27.64 22.09 9.42
C ALA A 35 -26.40 21.29 8.99
N VAL A 36 -25.30 21.97 8.62
CA VAL A 36 -24.04 21.30 8.29
C VAL A 36 -23.47 20.54 9.48
N PHE A 37 -23.52 21.11 10.69
CA PHE A 37 -23.12 20.40 11.91
C PHE A 37 -23.93 19.12 12.14
N LYS A 38 -25.23 19.14 11.87
CA LYS A 38 -26.08 17.93 11.94
C LYS A 38 -25.73 16.92 10.85
N ILE A 39 -25.51 17.38 9.62
CA ILE A 39 -25.17 16.51 8.48
C ILE A 39 -23.82 15.82 8.70
N CYS A 40 -22.81 16.58 9.13
CA CYS A 40 -21.43 16.10 9.30
C CYS A 40 -21.18 15.43 10.67
N ASN A 41 -22.22 15.25 11.49
CA ASN A 41 -22.05 14.71 12.85
C ASN A 41 -21.57 13.25 12.80
N GLY A 42 -20.50 12.94 13.51
CA GLY A 42 -19.91 11.59 13.54
C GLY A 42 -19.20 11.15 12.26
N ILE A 43 -19.07 12.02 11.26
CA ILE A 43 -18.33 11.71 10.02
C ILE A 43 -16.84 12.03 10.21
N SER A 44 -15.98 11.09 9.82
CA SER A 44 -14.52 11.25 9.80
C SER A 44 -14.07 11.97 8.53
N GLN A 45 -12.96 12.72 8.63
CA GLN A 45 -12.26 13.32 7.49
C GLN A 45 -11.03 12.49 7.10
N ALA A 46 -11.17 11.16 7.05
CA ALA A 46 -10.05 10.24 6.79
C ALA A 46 -9.35 10.52 5.45
N ASP A 47 -10.12 10.95 4.44
CA ASP A 47 -9.62 11.19 3.09
C ASP A 47 -8.94 12.56 2.94
N ALA A 48 -8.98 13.42 3.97
CA ALA A 48 -8.30 14.71 3.96
C ALA A 48 -6.78 14.57 3.74
N GLU A 49 -6.18 13.46 4.18
CA GLU A 49 -4.75 13.20 3.95
C GLU A 49 -4.45 12.88 2.48
N LEU A 50 -5.34 12.17 1.78
CA LEU A 50 -5.21 11.92 0.35
C LEU A 50 -5.24 13.22 -0.45
N VAL A 51 -6.10 14.17 -0.06
CA VAL A 51 -6.16 15.50 -0.67
C VAL A 51 -4.84 16.25 -0.47
N LYS A 52 -4.27 16.23 0.74
CA LYS A 52 -2.96 16.86 1.00
C LYS A 52 -1.84 16.25 0.16
N GLN A 53 -1.80 14.92 0.04
CA GLN A 53 -0.82 14.23 -0.79
C GLN A 53 -0.96 14.64 -2.27
N GLN A 54 -2.18 14.71 -2.80
CA GLN A 54 -2.42 15.14 -4.17
C GLN A 54 -2.04 16.62 -4.39
N VAL A 55 -2.34 17.49 -3.43
CA VAL A 55 -1.92 18.91 -3.48
C VAL A 55 -0.40 19.02 -3.49
N ALA A 56 0.32 18.21 -2.70
CA ALA A 56 1.79 18.21 -2.69
C ALA A 56 2.37 17.77 -4.05
N ILE A 57 1.81 16.72 -4.66
CA ILE A 57 2.19 16.26 -6.01
C ILE A 57 1.95 17.37 -7.04
N ASN A 58 0.76 17.96 -7.05
CA ASN A 58 0.42 19.03 -8.00
C ASN A 58 1.32 20.26 -7.81
N THR A 59 1.68 20.57 -6.56
CA THR A 59 2.62 21.66 -6.23
C THR A 59 4.01 21.37 -6.80
N ALA A 60 4.50 20.14 -6.67
CA ALA A 60 5.79 19.73 -7.23
C ALA A 60 5.82 19.81 -8.76
N LEU A 61 4.68 19.60 -9.41
CA LEU A 61 4.52 19.67 -10.87
C LEU A 61 4.21 21.08 -11.38
N ALA A 62 3.96 22.06 -10.52
CA ALA A 62 3.43 23.37 -10.92
C ALA A 62 4.34 24.17 -11.87
N ASN A 63 5.66 23.94 -11.81
CA ASN A 63 6.65 24.63 -12.66
C ASN A 63 7.10 23.79 -13.86
N GLU A 64 6.52 22.60 -14.05
CA GLU A 64 6.86 21.71 -15.16
C GLU A 64 6.05 22.07 -16.41
N ASN A 65 6.52 21.62 -17.58
CA ASN A 65 5.78 21.84 -18.82
C ASN A 65 4.54 20.93 -18.92
N GLU A 66 3.53 21.39 -19.64
CA GLU A 66 2.25 20.68 -19.79
C GLU A 66 2.43 19.25 -20.35
N THR A 67 3.37 19.07 -21.29
CA THR A 67 3.68 17.76 -21.88
C THR A 67 4.14 16.76 -20.83
N LYS A 68 5.04 17.17 -19.92
CA LYS A 68 5.57 16.33 -18.84
C LYS A 68 4.51 16.05 -17.79
N VAL A 69 3.69 17.05 -17.43
CA VAL A 69 2.58 16.85 -16.48
C VAL A 69 1.57 15.85 -17.05
N LYS A 70 1.23 15.95 -18.34
CA LYS A 70 0.36 14.99 -19.01
C LYS A 70 0.95 13.58 -19.01
N ALA A 71 2.20 13.44 -19.44
CA ALA A 71 2.89 12.15 -19.45
C ALA A 71 2.99 11.53 -18.04
N PHE A 72 3.21 12.35 -17.01
CA PHE A 72 3.21 11.90 -15.62
C PHE A 72 1.87 11.25 -15.24
N HIS A 73 0.75 11.93 -15.52
CA HIS A 73 -0.58 11.39 -15.19
C HIS A 73 -0.92 10.14 -16.00
N GLU A 74 -0.53 10.06 -17.27
CA GLU A 74 -0.69 8.86 -18.11
C GLU A 74 0.05 7.66 -17.52
N ILE A 75 1.31 7.85 -17.10
CA ILE A 75 2.12 6.79 -16.48
C ILE A 75 1.51 6.35 -15.14
N VAL A 76 1.06 7.29 -14.31
CA VAL A 76 0.41 6.98 -13.02
C VAL A 76 -0.86 6.16 -13.23
N ASP A 77 -1.70 6.55 -14.19
CA ASP A 77 -2.93 5.83 -14.54
C ASP A 77 -2.63 4.41 -15.06
N GLU A 78 -1.66 4.27 -15.96
CA GLU A 78 -1.24 2.95 -16.49
C GLU A 78 -0.74 2.03 -15.38
N LYS A 79 0.14 2.53 -14.49
CA LYS A 79 0.65 1.75 -13.35
C LYS A 79 -0.46 1.35 -12.39
N THR A 80 -1.41 2.24 -12.14
CA THR A 80 -2.58 1.97 -11.29
C THR A 80 -3.45 0.87 -11.89
N LYS A 81 -3.73 0.94 -13.20
CA LYS A 81 -4.48 -0.10 -13.94
C LYS A 81 -3.79 -1.45 -13.86
N HIS A 82 -2.47 -1.48 -14.06
CA HIS A 82 -1.70 -2.73 -13.96
C HIS A 82 -1.75 -3.33 -12.56
N LEU A 83 -1.64 -2.51 -11.50
CA LEU A 83 -1.74 -2.98 -10.13
C LEU A 83 -3.10 -3.64 -9.85
N ILE A 84 -4.20 -2.97 -10.23
CA ILE A 84 -5.56 -3.50 -10.08
C ILE A 84 -5.74 -4.77 -10.91
N TYR A 85 -5.22 -4.80 -12.14
CA TYR A 85 -5.29 -5.97 -13.01
C TYR A 85 -4.62 -7.18 -12.37
N PHE A 86 -3.40 -7.03 -11.83
CA PHE A 86 -2.68 -8.12 -11.19
C PHE A 86 -3.36 -8.59 -9.91
N GLN A 87 -3.90 -7.69 -9.09
CA GLN A 87 -4.70 -8.05 -7.92
C GLN A 87 -5.94 -8.88 -8.31
N ASN A 88 -6.70 -8.44 -9.33
CA ASN A 88 -7.85 -9.17 -9.83
C ASN A 88 -7.48 -10.50 -10.50
N ALA A 89 -6.32 -10.57 -11.15
CA ALA A 89 -5.79 -11.82 -11.71
C ALA A 89 -5.42 -12.79 -10.59
N ALA A 90 -4.75 -12.33 -9.52
CA ALA A 90 -4.40 -13.14 -8.36
C ALA A 90 -5.64 -13.73 -7.67
N LEU A 91 -6.72 -12.95 -7.51
CA LEU A 91 -7.99 -13.44 -6.96
C LEU A 91 -8.64 -14.53 -7.83
N ARG A 92 -8.70 -14.30 -9.15
CA ARG A 92 -9.21 -15.30 -10.11
C ARG A 92 -8.36 -16.56 -10.13
N ASN A 93 -7.04 -16.40 -10.08
CA ASN A 93 -6.08 -17.50 -10.04
C ASN A 93 -6.23 -18.32 -8.75
N GLN A 94 -6.42 -17.67 -7.60
CA GLN A 94 -6.66 -18.35 -6.34
C GLN A 94 -7.95 -19.18 -6.39
N LYS A 95 -9.05 -18.58 -6.85
CA LYS A 95 -10.32 -19.30 -7.03
C LYS A 95 -10.14 -20.53 -7.92
N LYS A 96 -9.39 -20.41 -9.01
CA LYS A 96 -9.14 -21.53 -9.91
C LYS A 96 -8.26 -22.61 -9.27
N ALA A 97 -7.25 -22.22 -8.50
CA ALA A 97 -6.43 -23.14 -7.76
C ALA A 97 -7.26 -23.90 -6.71
N ASP A 98 -8.16 -23.22 -5.99
CA ASP A 98 -9.06 -23.84 -5.02
C ASP A 98 -9.96 -24.90 -5.68
N GLU A 99 -10.60 -24.56 -6.81
CA GLU A 99 -11.39 -25.51 -7.61
C GLU A 99 -10.57 -26.74 -8.06
N MET A 100 -9.30 -26.53 -8.43
CA MET A 100 -8.42 -27.62 -8.84
C MET A 100 -7.99 -28.50 -7.66
N LEU A 101 -7.81 -27.90 -6.48
CA LEU A 101 -7.45 -28.61 -5.25
C LEU A 101 -8.60 -29.51 -4.79
N GLU A 102 -9.84 -29.04 -4.87
CA GLU A 102 -11.03 -29.83 -4.50
C GLU A 102 -11.18 -31.13 -5.33
N MET A 103 -10.67 -31.13 -6.56
CA MET A 103 -10.73 -32.28 -7.47
C MET A 103 -9.44 -33.11 -7.50
N SER A 104 -8.45 -32.81 -6.64
CA SER A 104 -7.14 -33.47 -6.67
C SER A 104 -6.93 -34.46 -5.54
N ASP A 105 -6.38 -35.62 -5.89
CA ASP A 105 -5.97 -36.68 -4.96
C ASP A 105 -4.44 -36.76 -4.77
N ARG A 106 -3.66 -35.80 -5.32
CA ARG A 106 -2.19 -35.88 -5.36
C ARG A 106 -1.52 -34.81 -4.49
N ILE A 107 -0.55 -35.22 -3.68
CA ILE A 107 0.28 -34.31 -2.86
C ILE A 107 0.97 -33.24 -3.72
N ALA A 108 1.42 -33.58 -4.94
CA ALA A 108 2.06 -32.63 -5.85
C ALA A 108 1.14 -31.45 -6.24
N ASP A 109 -0.17 -31.68 -6.31
CA ASP A 109 -1.15 -30.65 -6.65
C ASP A 109 -1.43 -29.75 -5.44
N VAL A 110 -1.40 -30.30 -4.22
CA VAL A 110 -1.42 -29.54 -2.96
C VAL A 110 -0.21 -28.61 -2.86
N GLU A 111 0.99 -29.09 -3.23
CA GLU A 111 2.19 -28.25 -3.27
C GLU A 111 2.11 -27.16 -4.34
N ALA A 112 1.55 -27.48 -5.51
CA ALA A 112 1.34 -26.49 -6.57
C ALA A 112 0.35 -25.41 -6.13
N HIS A 113 -0.75 -25.79 -5.48
CA HIS A 113 -1.70 -24.87 -4.86
C HIS A 113 -1.02 -23.96 -3.84
N SER A 114 -0.26 -24.53 -2.90
CA SER A 114 0.47 -23.77 -1.88
C SER A 114 1.38 -22.69 -2.49
N ARG A 115 2.11 -23.02 -3.57
CA ARG A 115 2.94 -22.04 -4.30
C ARG A 115 2.12 -20.96 -4.99
N ILE A 116 0.97 -21.31 -5.58
CA ILE A 116 0.06 -20.35 -6.21
C ILE A 116 -0.48 -19.39 -5.16
N THR A 117 -0.92 -19.90 -4.00
CA THR A 117 -1.41 -19.09 -2.90
C THR A 117 -0.33 -18.16 -2.34
N ALA A 118 0.91 -18.62 -2.18
CA ALA A 118 2.01 -17.75 -1.75
C ALA A 118 2.24 -16.58 -2.73
N ARG A 119 2.27 -16.86 -4.05
CA ARG A 119 2.44 -15.82 -5.07
C ARG A 119 1.26 -14.85 -5.17
N ASN A 120 0.04 -15.36 -5.04
CA ASN A 120 -1.16 -14.52 -5.03
C ASN A 120 -1.19 -13.64 -3.77
N LYS A 121 -0.78 -14.18 -2.60
CA LYS A 121 -0.63 -13.41 -1.36
C LYS A 121 0.35 -12.25 -1.57
N GLU A 122 1.54 -12.50 -2.12
CA GLU A 122 2.52 -11.45 -2.42
C GLU A 122 1.96 -10.38 -3.37
N THR A 123 1.19 -10.79 -4.38
CA THR A 123 0.59 -9.86 -5.36
C THR A 123 -0.46 -8.96 -4.73
N VAL A 124 -1.21 -9.45 -3.74
CA VAL A 124 -2.32 -8.71 -3.08
C VAL A 124 -1.85 -7.91 -1.88
N LEU A 125 -1.00 -8.48 -1.02
CA LEU A 125 -0.58 -7.89 0.25
C LEU A 125 0.82 -7.27 0.20
N GLY A 126 1.54 -7.45 -0.91
CA GLY A 126 2.96 -7.10 -1.01
C GLY A 126 3.86 -8.21 -0.46
N ARG A 127 5.17 -8.07 -0.69
CA ARG A 127 6.18 -8.98 -0.12
C ARG A 127 6.42 -8.61 1.34
N GLU A 128 6.46 -9.61 2.20
CA GLU A 128 6.98 -9.43 3.55
C GLU A 128 8.51 -9.25 3.50
N ALA A 129 9.08 -8.57 4.49
CA ALA A 129 10.53 -8.44 4.57
C ALA A 129 11.15 -9.82 4.76
N ASP A 130 11.91 -10.28 3.76
CA ASP A 130 12.66 -11.53 3.87
C ASP A 130 13.65 -11.41 5.04
N THR A 131 13.39 -12.13 6.13
CA THR A 131 14.39 -12.34 7.17
C THR A 131 15.38 -13.36 6.64
N VAL A 132 16.34 -12.89 5.84
CA VAL A 132 17.49 -13.69 5.44
C VAL A 132 18.34 -13.91 6.69
N ILE A 133 18.19 -15.07 7.34
CA ILE A 133 19.15 -15.53 8.34
C ILE A 133 20.42 -15.91 7.59
N ASN A 134 21.33 -14.95 7.44
CA ASN A 134 22.69 -15.21 6.99
C ASN A 134 23.42 -15.99 8.09
N ASN A 135 23.29 -17.31 8.07
CA ASN A 135 24.14 -18.20 8.86
C ASN A 135 25.51 -18.28 8.18
N ALA A 136 26.23 -17.15 8.13
CA ALA A 136 27.61 -17.10 7.70
C ALA A 136 28.43 -17.83 8.76
N ASN A 137 28.67 -19.11 8.54
CA ASN A 137 29.64 -19.88 9.31
C ASN A 137 31.02 -19.32 8.94
N VAL A 138 31.45 -18.25 9.62
CA VAL A 138 32.79 -17.67 9.48
C VAL A 138 33.75 -18.70 10.06
N GLN A 139 34.23 -19.62 9.21
CA GLN A 139 35.44 -20.39 9.47
C GLN A 139 36.56 -19.37 9.64
N SER A 140 36.79 -18.98 10.89
CA SER A 140 37.98 -18.24 11.27
C SER A 140 39.16 -19.16 11.04
N GLU A 141 40.01 -18.83 10.07
CA GLU A 141 41.34 -19.43 9.92
C GLU A 141 42.15 -19.12 11.19
N GLN A 142 42.03 -19.94 12.22
CA GLN A 142 42.91 -19.89 13.38
C GLN A 142 44.27 -20.44 12.95
N LYS A 143 45.16 -19.54 12.52
CA LYS A 143 46.56 -19.85 12.27
C LYS A 143 47.24 -20.12 13.62
N ILE A 144 47.50 -21.39 13.93
CA ILE A 144 48.27 -21.78 15.12
C ILE A 144 49.72 -21.34 14.88
N ILE A 145 50.19 -20.33 15.64
CA ILE A 145 51.59 -19.93 15.67
C ILE A 145 52.28 -20.75 16.77
N ILE A 146 53.20 -21.64 16.38
CA ILE A 146 54.04 -22.40 17.32
C ILE A 146 55.41 -21.68 17.39
N GLU A 147 55.69 -20.99 18.49
CA GLU A 147 57.02 -20.44 18.77
C GLU A 147 57.83 -21.43 19.61
N ARG A 148 59.08 -21.71 19.19
CA ARG A 148 60.01 -22.53 19.98
C ARG A 148 60.57 -21.69 21.12
N LYS A 149 60.35 -22.13 22.36
CA LYS A 149 61.02 -21.58 23.54
C LYS A 149 62.43 -22.16 23.63
N GLU A 150 63.46 -21.33 23.44
CA GLU A 150 64.83 -21.75 23.71
C GLU A 150 65.00 -21.97 25.22
N LEU A 151 65.31 -23.22 25.59
CA LEU A 151 65.73 -23.57 26.94
C LEU A 151 67.18 -23.11 27.08
N LYS A 152 67.41 -22.09 27.92
CA LYS A 152 68.77 -21.75 28.36
C LYS A 152 69.35 -22.98 29.04
N GLY A 153 70.48 -23.46 28.55
CA GLY A 153 71.26 -24.50 29.19
C GLY A 153 71.82 -23.96 30.50
N ASP A 154 71.54 -24.65 31.59
CA ASP A 154 72.26 -24.48 32.85
C ASP A 154 73.62 -25.18 32.72
N GLU A 155 74.66 -24.50 33.20
CA GLU A 155 76.07 -24.91 33.22
C GLU A 155 76.33 -26.27 33.89
#